data_AF-A0A7X6YHK1-F1
#
_entry.id   AF-A0A7X6YHK1-F1
#
_cell.length_a   1.000
_cell.length_b   1.000
_cell.length_c   1.000
_cell.angle_alpha   90.00
_cell.angle_beta   90.00
_cell.angle_gamma   90.00
#
_symmetry.space_group_name_H-M   'P 1'
#
loop_
_entity.id
_entity.type
_entity.pdbx_description
1 polymer ?
#
loop_
_entity_poly.entity_id
_entity_poly.type
_entity_poly.pdbx_seq_one_letter_code
_entity_poly.pdbx_strand_id
1 'polypeptide(L)'
;MKPLAPYSMGIGDRFGQQGAAQLEAFRLLAAREGVTVAPVWNKSNREHTLIGTTPQSVRDEADAAVRGAAWPAPYFVDADHITLKNVDPFIGASDFFTLDVADYIGETLSESEIYAFIGKHEALIGTHTIEGLDQPLTLTRHHLAECLRTTLFAVRQAGRLYRHIAEIKGPDDFVTEISMDETELPQTPEMLFVILAAVADEGIPAQTIAPKFTGRFNKGVDYVGDPQVFAAEFDADVCVVREAVRRFGLPASLKLSVHSGSDKFSLYPAIAQTLA
;
A
#
# COMPACT_ATOMS: atom_id res chain seq x y z
N MET A 1 -1.05 16.46 4.40
CA MET A 1 -0.66 15.04 4.41
C MET A 1 0.85 14.97 4.51
N LYS A 2 1.39 14.00 5.24
CA LYS A 2 2.85 13.85 5.37
C LYS A 2 3.39 13.26 4.07
N PRO A 3 4.27 13.94 3.32
CA PRO A 3 4.68 13.47 2.00
C PRO A 3 5.59 12.24 2.11
N LEU A 4 5.26 11.17 1.38
CA LEU A 4 6.10 10.00 1.24
C LEU A 4 7.14 10.22 0.12
N ALA A 5 8.38 9.82 0.36
CA ALA A 5 9.44 9.87 -0.65
C ALA A 5 9.12 8.93 -1.84
N PRO A 6 9.67 9.19 -3.05
CA PRO A 6 9.45 8.32 -4.21
C PRO A 6 9.76 6.85 -3.91
N TYR A 7 10.89 6.59 -3.25
CA TYR A 7 11.27 5.27 -2.77
C TYR A 7 11.16 5.20 -1.24
N SER A 8 10.51 4.16 -0.75
CA SER A 8 10.45 3.82 0.67
C SER A 8 10.58 2.32 0.84
N MET A 9 11.07 1.86 1.99
CA MET A 9 11.25 0.44 2.26
C MET A 9 10.87 0.14 3.70
N GLY A 10 9.99 -0.84 3.89
CA GLY A 10 9.67 -1.42 5.19
C GLY A 10 10.90 -2.13 5.76
N ILE A 11 11.28 -1.76 6.98
CA ILE A 11 12.46 -2.27 7.68
C ILE A 11 12.10 -2.85 9.05
N GLY A 12 11.01 -3.62 9.11
CA GLY A 12 10.48 -4.17 10.34
C GLY A 12 11.56 -4.81 11.23
N ASP A 13 11.61 -4.35 12.48
CA ASP A 13 12.51 -4.86 13.51
C ASP A 13 11.68 -5.44 14.66
N ARG A 14 11.66 -6.77 14.73
CA ARG A 14 10.91 -7.47 15.77
C ARG A 14 11.54 -7.29 17.15
N PHE A 15 12.84 -7.05 17.24
CA PHE A 15 13.60 -7.10 18.48
C PHE A 15 14.14 -5.74 18.94
N GLY A 16 14.10 -4.72 18.08
CA GLY A 16 14.53 -3.37 18.38
C GLY A 16 16.04 -3.22 18.52
N GLN A 17 16.80 -3.92 17.68
CA GLN A 17 18.27 -4.00 17.72
C GLN A 17 18.95 -3.79 16.37
N GLN A 18 18.18 -3.64 15.29
CA GLN A 18 18.65 -3.64 13.91
C GLN A 18 18.68 -2.24 13.28
N GLY A 19 17.94 -1.27 13.84
CA GLY A 19 17.79 0.07 13.26
C GLY A 19 19.10 0.75 12.86
N ALA A 20 20.17 0.66 13.67
CA ALA A 20 21.46 1.26 13.32
C ALA A 20 22.13 0.59 12.11
N ALA A 21 22.09 -0.74 12.03
CA ALA A 21 22.66 -1.49 10.91
C ALA A 21 21.82 -1.31 9.64
N GLN A 22 20.50 -1.26 9.77
CA GLN A 22 19.58 -0.95 8.68
C GLN A 22 19.89 0.44 8.11
N LEU A 23 19.97 1.48 8.94
CA LEU A 23 20.29 2.84 8.47
C LEU A 23 21.66 2.95 7.78
N GLU A 24 22.66 2.19 8.24
CA GLU A 24 23.96 2.16 7.56
C GLU A 24 23.84 1.61 6.12
N ALA A 25 23.00 0.60 5.89
CA ALA A 25 22.75 0.09 4.53
C ALA A 25 22.13 1.17 3.62
N PHE A 26 21.20 1.96 4.14
CA PHE A 26 20.59 3.07 3.39
C PHE A 26 21.58 4.20 3.11
N ARG A 27 22.47 4.49 4.07
CA ARG A 27 23.57 5.47 3.88
C ARG A 27 24.52 5.01 2.77
N LEU A 28 24.88 3.73 2.75
CA LEU A 28 25.72 3.15 1.71
C LEU A 28 25.04 3.18 0.34
N LEU A 29 23.74 2.89 0.28
CA LEU A 29 22.94 3.01 -0.94
C LEU A 29 22.98 4.44 -1.48
N ALA A 30 22.67 5.43 -0.64
CA ALA A 30 22.69 6.83 -1.03
C ALA A 30 24.07 7.31 -1.49
N ALA A 31 25.15 6.86 -0.83
CA ALA A 31 26.51 7.22 -1.20
C ALA A 31 26.97 6.59 -2.52
N ARG A 32 26.47 5.39 -2.86
CA ARG A 32 26.87 4.65 -4.06
C ARG A 32 26.04 5.02 -5.28
N GLU A 33 24.72 5.07 -5.12
CA GLU A 33 23.77 5.22 -6.22
C GLU A 33 23.19 6.64 -6.31
N GLY A 34 23.43 7.50 -5.32
CA GLY A 34 22.82 8.84 -5.25
C GLY A 34 21.30 8.82 -4.97
N VAL A 35 20.75 7.65 -4.63
CA VAL A 35 19.32 7.45 -4.37
C VAL A 35 19.05 7.44 -2.87
N THR A 36 18.15 8.31 -2.42
CA THR A 36 17.65 8.29 -1.03
C THR A 36 16.33 7.51 -0.97
N VAL A 37 16.31 6.49 -0.12
CA VAL A 37 15.11 5.70 0.19
C VAL A 37 14.68 6.05 1.62
N ALA A 38 13.39 6.29 1.84
CA ALA A 38 12.87 6.53 3.18
C ALA A 38 12.69 5.20 3.93
N PRO A 39 13.38 4.97 5.07
CA PRO A 39 13.13 3.82 5.92
C PRO A 39 11.77 3.94 6.63
N VAL A 40 11.01 2.84 6.64
CA VAL A 40 9.72 2.73 7.31
C VAL A 40 9.80 1.59 8.33
N TRP A 41 9.90 1.91 9.62
CA TRP A 41 9.81 0.89 10.67
C TRP A 41 8.38 0.39 10.73
N ASN A 42 8.14 -0.87 10.37
CA ASN A 42 6.80 -1.46 10.40
C ASN A 42 6.74 -2.62 11.40
N LYS A 43 5.62 -2.72 12.12
CA LYS A 43 5.36 -3.88 12.99
C LYS A 43 3.87 -4.07 13.18
N SER A 44 3.40 -5.28 12.91
CA SER A 44 1.98 -5.61 13.03
C SER A 44 1.56 -5.80 14.49
N ASN A 45 0.26 -5.64 14.77
CA ASN A 45 -0.32 -5.95 16.08
C ASN A 45 -0.02 -7.39 16.54
N ARG A 46 0.01 -8.34 15.59
CA ARG A 46 0.38 -9.74 15.86
C ARG A 46 1.82 -9.87 16.34
N GLU A 47 2.74 -9.15 15.74
CA GLU A 47 4.16 -9.15 16.13
C GLU A 47 4.38 -8.48 17.49
N HIS A 48 3.69 -7.37 17.76
CA HIS A 48 3.70 -6.76 19.09
C HIS A 48 3.27 -7.74 20.17
N THR A 49 2.16 -8.43 19.97
CA THR A 49 1.63 -9.45 20.88
C THR A 49 2.61 -10.61 21.08
N LEU A 50 3.19 -11.13 19.99
CA LEU A 50 4.09 -12.28 20.05
C LEU A 50 5.42 -11.97 20.78
N ILE A 51 5.98 -10.79 20.53
CA ILE A 51 7.27 -10.39 21.12
C ILE A 51 7.07 -9.79 22.53
N GLY A 52 5.88 -9.27 22.85
CA GLY A 52 5.62 -8.55 24.09
C GLY A 52 6.11 -7.11 24.05
N THR A 53 5.96 -6.45 22.90
CA THR A 53 6.30 -5.02 22.69
C THR A 53 5.06 -4.19 22.45
N THR A 54 5.17 -2.87 22.49
CA THR A 54 4.06 -1.94 22.20
C THR A 54 4.38 -1.05 21.00
N PRO A 55 3.39 -0.42 20.34
CA PRO A 55 3.66 0.50 19.23
C PRO A 55 4.67 1.61 19.59
N GLN A 56 4.58 2.16 20.81
CA GLN A 56 5.53 3.15 21.32
C GLN A 56 6.97 2.65 21.31
N SER A 57 7.20 1.35 21.57
CA SER A 57 8.54 0.76 21.56
C SER A 57 9.22 0.89 20.19
N VAL A 58 8.46 0.79 19.09
CA VAL A 58 9.00 0.94 17.72
C VAL A 58 9.30 2.41 17.42
N ARG A 59 8.44 3.34 17.87
CA ARG A 59 8.70 4.78 17.77
C ARG A 59 10.00 5.17 18.50
N ASP A 60 10.14 4.73 19.75
CA ASP A 60 11.31 5.03 20.56
C ASP A 60 12.60 4.49 19.92
N GLU A 61 12.54 3.28 19.34
CA GLU A 61 13.64 2.65 18.62
C GLU A 61 14.01 3.43 17.36
N ALA A 62 13.05 3.71 16.47
CA ALA A 62 13.26 4.43 15.22
C ALA A 62 13.88 5.82 15.49
N ASP A 63 13.32 6.56 16.45
CA ASP A 63 13.82 7.87 16.83
C ASP A 63 15.24 7.81 17.43
N ALA A 64 15.54 6.78 18.23
CA ALA A 64 16.88 6.58 18.78
C ALA A 64 17.90 6.21 17.70
N ALA A 65 17.54 5.31 16.77
CA ALA A 65 18.40 4.91 15.66
C ALA A 65 18.70 6.09 14.72
N VAL A 66 17.67 6.85 14.34
CA VAL A 66 17.81 8.05 13.48
C VAL A 66 18.69 9.11 14.14
N ARG A 67 18.48 9.41 15.42
CA ARG A 67 19.34 10.35 16.17
C ARG A 67 20.78 9.84 16.27
N GLY A 68 20.96 8.57 16.61
CA GLY A 68 22.28 7.96 16.79
C GLY A 68 23.10 7.90 15.49
N ALA A 69 22.44 7.66 14.36
CA ALA A 69 23.07 7.63 13.04
C ALA A 69 23.15 9.01 12.36
N ALA A 70 22.57 10.05 12.97
CA ALA A 70 22.38 11.37 12.36
C ALA A 70 21.77 11.29 10.95
N TRP A 71 20.75 10.44 10.78
CA TRP A 71 20.11 10.20 9.48
C TRP A 71 19.47 11.51 8.96
N PRO A 72 19.84 11.99 7.74
CA PRO A 72 19.50 13.34 7.29
C PRO A 72 18.17 13.43 6.52
N ALA A 73 17.50 12.30 6.27
CA ALA A 73 16.32 12.23 5.42
C ALA A 73 15.07 11.80 6.22
N PRO A 74 13.86 11.91 5.64
CA PRO A 74 12.64 11.44 6.29
C PRO A 74 12.70 9.94 6.65
N TYR A 75 11.99 9.57 7.71
CA TYR A 75 11.69 8.20 8.13
C TYR A 75 10.26 8.14 8.67
N PHE A 76 9.72 6.93 8.76
CA PHE A 76 8.35 6.69 9.20
C PHE A 76 8.27 5.49 10.15
N VAL A 77 7.20 5.44 10.95
CA VAL A 77 6.78 4.27 11.71
C VAL A 77 5.38 3.91 11.28
N ASP A 78 5.25 2.70 10.73
CA ASP A 78 4.03 2.12 10.21
C ASP A 78 3.29 1.28 11.26
N ALA A 79 2.01 1.61 11.44
CA ALA A 79 1.02 0.74 12.04
C ALA A 79 0.59 -0.32 11.01
N ASP A 80 1.36 -1.41 10.96
CA ASP A 80 1.23 -2.43 9.93
C ASP A 80 0.00 -3.34 10.14
N HIS A 81 -0.73 -3.65 9.07
CA HIS A 81 -1.95 -4.47 9.06
C HIS A 81 -2.98 -4.12 10.17
N ILE A 82 -3.42 -2.87 10.21
CA ILE A 82 -4.39 -2.40 11.21
C ILE A 82 -5.85 -2.48 10.73
N THR A 83 -6.74 -2.63 11.71
CA THR A 83 -8.18 -2.54 11.57
C THR A 83 -8.75 -1.62 12.66
N LEU A 84 -10.05 -1.27 12.59
CA LEU A 84 -10.72 -0.51 13.66
C LEU A 84 -10.60 -1.19 15.04
N LYS A 85 -10.36 -2.50 15.10
CA LYS A 85 -10.27 -3.25 16.36
C LYS A 85 -8.94 -3.04 17.10
N ASN A 86 -7.88 -2.67 16.40
CA ASN A 86 -6.51 -2.68 16.94
C ASN A 86 -5.73 -1.38 16.70
N VAL A 87 -6.30 -0.39 16.01
CA VAL A 87 -5.58 0.82 15.61
C VAL A 87 -5.27 1.78 16.77
N ASP A 88 -6.13 1.89 17.78
CA ASP A 88 -6.03 2.93 18.81
C ASP A 88 -4.66 3.04 19.49
N PRO A 89 -4.00 1.93 19.89
CA PRO A 89 -2.67 2.01 20.49
C PRO A 89 -1.57 2.53 19.56
N PHE A 90 -1.78 2.49 18.24
CA PHE A 90 -0.79 2.92 17.24
C PHE A 90 -0.89 4.40 16.91
N ILE A 91 -2.06 5.04 17.06
CA ILE A 91 -2.32 6.39 16.53
C ILE A 91 -1.31 7.42 17.05
N GLY A 92 -0.93 7.32 18.33
CA GLY A 92 0.06 8.21 18.95
C GLY A 92 1.52 7.91 18.57
N ALA A 93 1.84 6.69 18.18
CA ALA A 93 3.21 6.23 17.92
C ALA A 93 3.56 6.20 16.41
N SER A 94 2.57 6.09 15.53
CA SER A 94 2.77 5.89 14.09
C SER A 94 2.45 7.15 13.28
N ASP A 95 3.11 7.28 12.13
CA ASP A 95 2.90 8.32 11.11
C ASP A 95 2.79 7.74 9.70
N PHE A 96 2.66 6.42 9.61
CA PHE A 96 2.25 5.65 8.45
C PHE A 96 1.22 4.61 8.95
N PHE A 97 0.15 4.40 8.19
CA PHE A 97 -0.92 3.46 8.56
C PHE A 97 -1.30 2.58 7.38
N THR A 98 -1.11 1.29 7.56
CA THR A 98 -1.49 0.24 6.62
C THR A 98 -2.87 -0.29 6.93
N LEU A 99 -3.87 0.23 6.20
CA LEU A 99 -5.28 -0.10 6.38
C LEU A 99 -5.56 -1.46 5.74
N ASP A 100 -5.63 -2.50 6.58
CA ASP A 100 -5.93 -3.85 6.11
C ASP A 100 -7.43 -4.01 5.83
N VAL A 101 -7.76 -4.36 4.60
CA VAL A 101 -9.14 -4.62 4.19
C VAL A 101 -9.36 -6.02 3.63
N ALA A 102 -8.38 -6.93 3.75
CA ALA A 102 -8.46 -8.26 3.14
C ALA A 102 -9.69 -9.06 3.62
N ASP A 103 -10.01 -9.00 4.92
CA ASP A 103 -11.18 -9.67 5.53
C ASP A 103 -12.52 -9.18 4.96
N TYR A 104 -12.57 -7.98 4.37
CA TYR A 104 -13.79 -7.38 3.83
C TYR A 104 -13.97 -7.61 2.34
N ILE A 105 -12.99 -8.23 1.66
CA ILE A 105 -13.06 -8.50 0.24
C ILE A 105 -14.03 -9.64 -0.05
N GLY A 106 -14.97 -9.39 -0.96
CA GLY A 106 -16.08 -10.29 -1.27
C GLY A 106 -17.36 -10.01 -0.46
N GLU A 107 -17.31 -9.18 0.58
CA GLU A 107 -18.51 -8.62 1.19
C GLU A 107 -19.11 -7.55 0.28
N THR A 108 -20.44 -7.59 0.06
CA THR A 108 -21.12 -6.70 -0.88
C THR A 108 -22.00 -5.67 -0.17
N LEU A 109 -22.08 -4.48 -0.75
CA LEU A 109 -23.10 -3.49 -0.45
C LEU A 109 -24.42 -3.83 -1.16
N SER A 110 -25.46 -3.05 -0.87
CA SER A 110 -26.73 -3.16 -1.58
C SER A 110 -26.55 -2.85 -3.08
N GLU A 111 -27.33 -3.50 -3.93
CA GLU A 111 -27.34 -3.20 -5.38
C GLU A 111 -27.62 -1.72 -5.65
N SER A 112 -28.45 -1.07 -4.84
CA SER A 112 -28.69 0.38 -4.94
C SER A 112 -27.42 1.20 -4.77
N GLU A 113 -26.55 0.85 -3.81
CA GLU A 113 -25.29 1.57 -3.58
C GLU A 113 -24.29 1.31 -4.73
N ILE A 114 -24.23 0.06 -5.21
CA ILE A 114 -23.38 -0.31 -6.35
C ILE A 114 -23.80 0.48 -7.60
N TYR A 115 -25.08 0.47 -7.96
CA TYR A 115 -25.55 1.20 -9.14
C TYR A 115 -25.54 2.71 -8.96
N ALA A 116 -25.66 3.23 -7.73
CA ALA A 116 -25.43 4.65 -7.45
C ALA A 116 -23.97 5.05 -7.73
N PHE A 117 -23.01 4.23 -7.31
CA PHE A 117 -21.60 4.43 -7.65
C PHE A 117 -21.39 4.41 -9.17
N ILE A 118 -21.93 3.39 -9.86
CA ILE A 118 -21.82 3.28 -11.32
C ILE A 118 -22.42 4.51 -12.01
N GLY A 119 -23.59 4.99 -11.56
CA GLY A 119 -24.25 6.17 -12.12
C GLY A 119 -23.46 7.47 -11.89
N LYS A 120 -22.74 7.58 -10.77
CA LYS A 120 -21.83 8.71 -10.51
C LYS A 120 -20.56 8.63 -11.36
N HIS A 121 -20.11 7.42 -11.67
CA HIS A 121 -18.82 7.14 -12.32
C HIS A 121 -18.99 6.50 -13.70
N GLU A 122 -19.99 6.91 -14.49
CA GLU A 122 -20.27 6.30 -15.81
C GLU A 122 -19.08 6.39 -16.77
N ALA A 123 -18.22 7.40 -16.60
CA ALA A 123 -17.00 7.55 -17.38
C ALA A 123 -16.01 6.37 -17.22
N LEU A 124 -16.13 5.55 -16.17
CA LEU A 124 -15.35 4.32 -16.02
C LEU A 124 -15.76 3.25 -17.04
N ILE A 125 -16.98 3.30 -17.59
CA ILE A 125 -17.45 2.33 -18.57
C ILE A 125 -16.89 2.70 -19.95
N GLY A 126 -16.31 1.73 -20.65
CA GLY A 126 -15.72 1.89 -21.97
C GLY A 126 -14.31 1.33 -22.05
N THR A 127 -13.62 1.71 -23.12
CA THR A 127 -12.23 1.31 -23.40
C THR A 127 -11.30 2.48 -23.12
N HIS A 128 -10.31 2.28 -22.26
CA HIS A 128 -9.37 3.28 -21.79
C HIS A 128 -7.97 2.94 -22.31
N THR A 129 -7.42 3.81 -23.14
CA THR A 129 -6.01 3.74 -23.52
C THR A 129 -5.18 4.34 -22.38
N ILE A 130 -4.43 3.50 -21.67
CA ILE A 130 -3.55 3.89 -20.58
C ILE A 130 -2.12 3.87 -21.10
N GLU A 131 -1.37 4.95 -20.87
CA GLU A 131 0.02 5.04 -21.28
C GLU A 131 0.85 3.94 -20.59
N GLY A 132 1.63 3.20 -21.38
CA GLY A 132 2.47 2.10 -20.92
C GLY A 132 1.83 0.71 -21.05
N LEU A 133 0.50 0.61 -21.15
CA LEU A 133 -0.16 -0.67 -21.40
C LEU A 133 -0.14 -1.04 -22.89
N ASP A 134 0.22 -2.30 -23.18
CA ASP A 134 0.17 -2.87 -24.53
C ASP A 134 -1.25 -2.97 -25.10
N GLN A 135 -2.23 -3.23 -24.22
CA GLN A 135 -3.64 -3.36 -24.56
C GLN A 135 -4.48 -2.38 -23.75
N PRO A 136 -5.54 -1.79 -24.33
CA PRO A 136 -6.39 -0.88 -23.61
C PRO A 136 -7.25 -1.63 -22.57
N LEU A 137 -7.49 -0.97 -21.44
CA LEU A 137 -8.31 -1.48 -20.35
C LEU A 137 -9.79 -1.30 -20.71
N THR A 138 -10.59 -2.36 -20.77
CA THR A 138 -12.02 -2.27 -21.11
C THR A 138 -12.91 -2.67 -19.94
N LEU A 139 -13.74 -1.72 -19.48
CA LEU A 139 -14.71 -1.93 -18.43
C LEU A 139 -16.14 -1.88 -19.00
N THR A 140 -16.83 -3.01 -18.96
CA THR A 140 -18.28 -3.03 -19.20
C THR A 140 -19.02 -2.67 -17.90
N ARG A 141 -20.28 -2.23 -18.02
CA ARG A 141 -21.14 -1.99 -16.84
C ARG A 141 -21.24 -3.23 -15.94
N HIS A 142 -21.32 -4.41 -16.55
CA HIS A 142 -21.39 -5.68 -15.81
C HIS A 142 -20.09 -5.96 -15.05
N HIS A 143 -18.93 -5.85 -15.73
CA HIS A 143 -17.63 -6.07 -15.10
C HIS A 143 -17.36 -5.06 -13.97
N LEU A 144 -17.69 -3.78 -14.18
CA LEU A 144 -17.60 -2.76 -13.14
C LEU A 144 -18.45 -3.13 -11.90
N ALA A 145 -19.67 -3.63 -12.10
CA ALA A 145 -20.52 -4.08 -11.00
C ALA A 145 -19.92 -5.28 -10.24
N GLU A 146 -19.33 -6.25 -10.93
CA GLU A 146 -18.65 -7.38 -10.29
C GLU A 146 -17.44 -6.94 -9.45
N CYS A 147 -16.61 -6.04 -9.97
CA CYS A 147 -15.53 -5.43 -9.20
C CYS A 147 -16.08 -4.76 -7.93
N LEU A 148 -17.14 -3.94 -8.05
CA LEU A 148 -17.72 -3.22 -6.91
C LEU A 148 -18.38 -4.15 -5.88
N ARG A 149 -19.05 -5.23 -6.31
CA ARG A 149 -19.57 -6.26 -5.38
C ARG A 149 -18.46 -6.89 -4.55
N THR A 150 -17.25 -6.98 -5.12
CA THR A 150 -16.09 -7.58 -4.47
C THR A 150 -15.34 -6.59 -3.58
N THR A 151 -15.24 -5.32 -3.98
CA THR A 151 -14.28 -4.38 -3.39
C THR A 151 -14.90 -3.16 -2.70
N LEU A 152 -16.11 -2.75 -3.07
CA LEU A 152 -16.65 -1.46 -2.62
C LEU A 152 -16.87 -1.43 -1.11
N PHE A 153 -17.35 -2.52 -0.52
CA PHE A 153 -17.51 -2.61 0.94
C PHE A 153 -16.17 -2.46 1.66
N ALA A 154 -15.13 -3.18 1.20
CA ALA A 154 -13.77 -3.09 1.74
C ALA A 154 -13.23 -1.66 1.69
N VAL A 155 -13.39 -0.96 0.56
CA VAL A 155 -13.00 0.45 0.44
C VAL A 155 -13.77 1.35 1.42
N ARG A 156 -15.07 1.12 1.64
CA ARG A 156 -15.83 1.86 2.67
C ARG A 156 -15.32 1.56 4.09
N GLN A 157 -14.81 0.36 4.36
CA GLN A 157 -14.18 0.07 5.66
C GLN A 157 -12.82 0.77 5.81
N ALA A 158 -11.99 0.80 4.77
CA ALA A 158 -10.78 1.64 4.76
C ALA A 158 -11.12 3.11 5.03
N GLY A 159 -12.18 3.64 4.42
CA GLY A 159 -12.64 5.01 4.66
C GLY A 159 -13.05 5.27 6.10
N ARG A 160 -13.77 4.34 6.74
CA ARG A 160 -14.12 4.44 8.17
C ARG A 160 -12.88 4.45 9.04
N LEU A 161 -11.93 3.56 8.77
CA LEU A 161 -10.68 3.47 9.52
C LEU A 161 -9.81 4.72 9.35
N TYR A 162 -9.65 5.19 8.11
CA TYR A 162 -8.95 6.44 7.81
C TYR A 162 -9.55 7.62 8.58
N ARG A 163 -10.88 7.79 8.56
CA ARG A 163 -11.55 8.89 9.28
C ARG A 163 -11.35 8.79 10.78
N HIS A 164 -11.45 7.60 11.37
CA HIS A 164 -11.17 7.38 12.79
C HIS A 164 -9.75 7.83 13.18
N ILE A 165 -8.74 7.47 12.38
CA ILE A 165 -7.34 7.91 12.60
C ILE A 165 -7.23 9.43 12.44
N ALA A 166 -7.82 10.00 11.39
CA ALA A 166 -7.76 11.42 11.08
C ALA A 166 -8.46 12.30 12.12
N GLU A 167 -9.55 11.82 12.74
CA GLU A 167 -10.24 12.51 13.83
C GLU A 167 -9.36 12.68 15.07
N ILE A 168 -8.43 11.75 15.31
CA ILE A 168 -7.55 11.75 16.48
C ILE A 168 -6.20 12.42 16.18
N LYS A 169 -5.57 12.09 15.05
CA LYS A 169 -4.22 12.55 14.68
C LYS A 169 -4.21 13.83 13.84
N GLY A 170 -5.33 14.13 13.18
CA GLY A 170 -5.41 15.13 12.12
C GLY A 170 -5.11 14.53 10.73
N PRO A 171 -5.80 14.99 9.68
CA PRO A 171 -5.74 14.38 8.34
C PRO A 171 -4.39 14.58 7.61
N ASP A 172 -3.57 15.51 8.10
CA ASP A 172 -2.37 15.95 7.39
C ASP A 172 -1.05 15.38 7.93
N ASP A 173 -1.07 14.60 9.02
CA ASP A 173 0.12 14.21 9.78
C ASP A 173 0.59 12.76 9.55
N PHE A 174 -0.02 12.05 8.59
CA PHE A 174 0.36 10.65 8.31
C PHE A 174 0.27 10.26 6.84
N VAL A 175 0.90 9.12 6.55
CA VAL A 175 0.83 8.40 5.28
C VAL A 175 -0.22 7.31 5.38
N THR A 176 -1.08 7.19 4.37
CA THR A 176 -2.13 6.16 4.31
C THR A 176 -1.78 5.15 3.22
N GLU A 177 -1.75 3.88 3.60
CA GLU A 177 -1.70 2.73 2.70
C GLU A 177 -3.03 1.97 2.75
N ILE A 178 -3.51 1.47 1.61
CA ILE A 178 -4.62 0.49 1.58
C ILE A 178 -4.03 -0.85 1.18
N SER A 179 -4.19 -1.87 2.04
CA SER A 179 -3.67 -3.21 1.77
C SER A 179 -4.75 -4.24 1.49
N MET A 180 -4.49 -5.04 0.45
CA MET A 180 -5.32 -6.13 -0.05
C MET A 180 -4.47 -7.37 -0.38
N ASP A 181 -3.21 -7.41 0.06
CA ASP A 181 -2.24 -8.45 -0.30
C ASP A 181 -2.59 -9.85 0.24
N GLU A 182 -3.29 -9.88 1.39
CA GLU A 182 -3.75 -11.11 2.06
C GLU A 182 -5.09 -11.65 1.52
N THR A 183 -5.62 -11.14 0.39
CA THR A 183 -6.84 -11.70 -0.23
C THR A 183 -6.61 -13.08 -0.86
N GLU A 184 -7.68 -13.79 -1.24
CA GLU A 184 -7.55 -15.10 -1.89
C GLU A 184 -7.07 -14.97 -3.35
N LEU A 185 -7.68 -14.07 -4.11
CA LEU A 185 -7.41 -13.88 -5.53
C LEU A 185 -6.66 -12.56 -5.78
N PRO A 186 -5.73 -12.53 -6.76
CA PRO A 186 -5.05 -11.32 -7.16
C PRO A 186 -6.03 -10.33 -7.80
N GLN A 187 -5.76 -9.03 -7.63
CA GLN A 187 -6.53 -8.00 -8.33
C GLN A 187 -6.01 -7.88 -9.76
N THR A 188 -6.92 -7.79 -10.74
CA THR A 188 -6.53 -7.47 -12.13
C THR A 188 -6.32 -5.96 -12.28
N PRO A 189 -5.62 -5.50 -13.34
CA PRO A 189 -5.48 -4.07 -13.62
C PRO A 189 -6.82 -3.32 -13.73
N GLU A 190 -7.86 -3.95 -14.32
CA GLU A 190 -9.24 -3.43 -14.33
C GLU A 190 -9.79 -3.25 -12.92
N MET A 191 -9.64 -4.26 -12.07
CA MET A 191 -10.14 -4.22 -10.70
C MET A 191 -9.39 -3.18 -9.89
N LEU A 192 -8.06 -3.07 -10.02
CA LEU A 192 -7.25 -2.04 -9.38
C LEU A 192 -7.69 -0.64 -9.80
N PHE A 193 -7.96 -0.43 -11.09
CA PHE A 193 -8.48 0.85 -11.58
C PHE A 193 -9.84 1.22 -10.95
N VAL A 194 -10.75 0.26 -10.80
CA VAL A 194 -12.03 0.46 -10.10
C VAL A 194 -11.84 0.72 -8.61
N ILE A 195 -10.94 -0.01 -7.95
CA ILE A 195 -10.60 0.20 -6.54
C ILE A 195 -10.11 1.63 -6.32
N LEU A 196 -9.17 2.11 -7.15
CA LEU A 196 -8.61 3.45 -7.02
C LEU A 196 -9.65 4.54 -7.26
N ALA A 197 -10.60 4.34 -8.19
CA ALA A 197 -11.74 5.23 -8.35
C ALA A 197 -12.63 5.27 -7.09
N ALA A 198 -12.87 4.12 -6.46
CA ALA A 198 -13.63 4.02 -5.22
C ALA A 198 -12.89 4.65 -4.02
N VAL A 199 -11.57 4.49 -3.95
CA VAL A 199 -10.71 5.10 -2.92
C VAL A 199 -10.76 6.62 -3.01
N ALA A 200 -10.69 7.17 -4.24
CA ALA A 200 -10.86 8.59 -4.47
C ALA A 200 -12.28 9.09 -4.14
N ASP A 201 -13.32 8.32 -4.50
CA ASP A 201 -14.72 8.62 -4.16
C ASP A 201 -14.97 8.66 -2.65
N GLU A 202 -14.29 7.79 -1.90
CA GLU A 202 -14.34 7.71 -0.44
C GLU A 202 -13.53 8.82 0.25
N GLY A 203 -12.73 9.58 -0.52
CA GLY A 203 -11.93 10.69 -0.02
C GLY A 203 -10.71 10.26 0.78
N ILE A 204 -10.15 9.07 0.50
CA ILE A 204 -8.95 8.57 1.18
C ILE A 204 -7.71 9.08 0.43
N PRO A 205 -6.81 9.87 1.05
CA PRO A 205 -5.59 10.35 0.42
C PRO A 205 -4.49 9.28 0.46
N ALA A 206 -4.75 8.12 -0.16
CA ALA A 206 -3.81 7.00 -0.20
C ALA A 206 -2.53 7.38 -0.95
N GLN A 207 -1.38 7.15 -0.33
CA GLN A 207 -0.05 7.33 -0.94
C GLN A 207 0.58 6.00 -1.31
N THR A 208 0.04 4.90 -0.82
CA THR A 208 0.42 3.57 -1.26
C THR A 208 -0.80 2.66 -1.35
N ILE A 209 -0.71 1.66 -2.23
CA ILE A 209 -1.69 0.59 -2.34
C ILE A 209 -0.93 -0.74 -2.50
N ALA A 210 -1.29 -1.74 -1.70
CA ALA A 210 -0.70 -3.07 -1.74
C ALA A 210 -1.72 -4.06 -2.32
N PRO A 211 -1.75 -4.27 -3.65
CA PRO A 211 -2.56 -5.33 -4.24
C PRO A 211 -1.93 -6.70 -3.96
N LYS A 212 -2.73 -7.74 -4.14
CA LYS A 212 -2.25 -9.11 -4.26
C LYS A 212 -1.85 -9.38 -5.71
N PHE A 213 -0.62 -9.85 -5.88
CA PHE A 213 -0.09 -10.36 -7.16
C PHE A 213 -0.30 -11.86 -7.32
N THR A 214 -0.28 -12.35 -8.57
CA THR A 214 -0.25 -13.79 -8.86
C THR A 214 0.97 -14.45 -8.24
N GLY A 215 0.84 -15.75 -7.92
CA GLY A 215 1.88 -16.55 -7.29
C GLY A 215 1.84 -16.47 -5.77
N ARG A 216 2.94 -16.84 -5.11
CA ARG A 216 3.02 -16.86 -3.64
C ARG A 216 4.23 -16.11 -3.11
N PHE A 217 3.96 -15.20 -2.18
CA PHE A 217 4.94 -14.37 -1.49
C PHE A 217 5.20 -14.89 -0.07
N ASN A 218 5.72 -16.11 0.03
CA ASN A 218 6.00 -16.72 1.34
C ASN A 218 7.12 -15.96 2.07
N LYS A 219 7.03 -15.86 3.40
CA LYS A 219 8.03 -15.17 4.24
C LYS A 219 9.35 -15.96 4.28
N GLY A 220 10.47 -15.27 4.09
CA GLY A 220 11.83 -15.84 4.22
C GLY A 220 12.28 -16.74 3.06
N VAL A 221 11.55 -16.77 1.94
CA VAL A 221 11.90 -17.53 0.73
C VAL A 221 11.61 -16.70 -0.52
N ASP A 222 12.19 -17.12 -1.64
CA ASP A 222 11.94 -16.51 -2.95
C ASP A 222 10.50 -16.76 -3.43
N TYR A 223 10.09 -16.00 -4.45
CA TYR A 223 8.78 -16.07 -5.08
C TYR A 223 8.49 -17.47 -5.65
N VAL A 224 7.25 -17.93 -5.48
CA VAL A 224 6.79 -19.18 -6.07
C VAL A 224 5.70 -18.91 -7.11
N GLY A 225 6.09 -19.02 -8.38
CA GLY A 225 5.26 -18.77 -9.55
C GLY A 225 6.14 -18.52 -10.78
N ASP A 226 5.56 -17.94 -11.83
CA ASP A 226 6.33 -17.44 -12.98
C ASP A 226 6.66 -15.94 -12.78
N PRO A 227 7.95 -15.56 -12.65
CA PRO A 227 8.33 -14.16 -12.49
C PRO A 227 7.92 -13.26 -13.66
N GLN A 228 7.74 -13.80 -14.87
CA GLN A 228 7.28 -13.02 -16.03
C GLN A 228 5.81 -12.63 -15.92
N VAL A 229 4.99 -13.49 -15.30
CA VAL A 229 3.59 -13.15 -14.99
C VAL A 229 3.54 -12.01 -13.99
N PHE A 230 4.33 -12.09 -12.91
CA PHE A 230 4.46 -10.99 -11.95
C PHE A 230 4.95 -9.70 -12.62
N ALA A 231 5.96 -9.80 -13.49
CA ALA A 231 6.52 -8.63 -14.17
C ALA A 231 5.46 -7.89 -15.01
N ALA A 232 4.66 -8.62 -15.78
CA ALA A 232 3.59 -8.05 -16.59
C ALA A 232 2.46 -7.45 -15.72
N GLU A 233 2.09 -8.10 -14.62
CA GLU A 233 1.11 -7.58 -13.67
C GLU A 233 1.60 -6.30 -12.99
N PHE A 234 2.84 -6.31 -12.49
CA PHE A 234 3.44 -5.16 -11.81
C PHE A 234 3.57 -3.94 -12.74
N ASP A 235 4.02 -4.14 -13.97
CA ASP A 235 4.10 -3.08 -14.99
C ASP A 235 2.71 -2.49 -15.31
N ALA A 236 1.72 -3.36 -15.49
CA ALA A 236 0.36 -2.93 -15.75
C ALA A 236 -0.23 -2.13 -14.58
N ASP A 237 -0.02 -2.59 -13.35
CA ASP A 237 -0.50 -1.94 -12.15
C ASP A 237 0.18 -0.57 -11.91
N VAL A 238 1.47 -0.42 -12.23
CA VAL A 238 2.16 0.89 -12.19
C VAL A 238 1.52 1.86 -13.18
N CYS A 239 1.20 1.41 -14.39
CA CYS A 239 0.51 2.22 -15.39
C CYS A 239 -0.90 2.63 -14.91
N VAL A 240 -1.65 1.70 -14.32
CA VAL A 240 -2.98 1.96 -13.73
C VAL A 240 -2.91 2.98 -12.60
N VAL A 241 -1.94 2.83 -11.69
CA VAL A 241 -1.73 3.80 -10.58
C VAL A 241 -1.45 5.19 -11.13
N ARG A 242 -0.55 5.32 -12.12
CA ARG A 242 -0.23 6.61 -12.74
C ARG A 242 -1.45 7.28 -13.39
N GLU A 243 -2.27 6.49 -14.10
CA GLU A 243 -3.51 6.99 -14.68
C GLU A 243 -4.53 7.38 -13.61
N ALA A 244 -4.67 6.60 -12.54
CA ALA A 244 -5.57 6.87 -11.44
C ALA A 244 -5.23 8.18 -10.70
N VAL A 245 -3.94 8.46 -10.48
CA VAL A 245 -3.47 9.76 -9.95
C VAL A 245 -3.96 10.91 -10.83
N ARG A 246 -3.75 10.82 -12.14
CA ARG A 246 -4.15 11.86 -13.10
C ARG A 246 -5.66 12.02 -13.19
N ARG A 247 -6.41 10.91 -13.18
CA ARG A 247 -7.83 10.88 -13.50
C ARG A 247 -8.74 11.09 -12.29
N PHE A 248 -8.35 10.57 -11.13
CA PHE A 248 -9.17 10.59 -9.92
C PHE A 248 -8.68 11.59 -8.88
N GLY A 249 -7.55 12.27 -9.13
CA GLY A 249 -7.00 13.27 -8.22
C GLY A 249 -6.42 12.66 -6.94
N LEU A 250 -5.98 11.40 -7.01
CA LEU A 250 -5.24 10.76 -5.93
C LEU A 250 -3.88 11.45 -5.73
N PRO A 251 -3.25 11.34 -4.55
CA PRO A 251 -1.96 11.93 -4.29
C PRO A 251 -0.91 11.59 -5.34
N ALA A 252 -0.12 12.58 -5.75
CA ALA A 252 0.97 12.37 -6.73
C ALA A 252 2.07 11.40 -6.23
N SER A 253 2.11 11.14 -4.91
CA SER A 253 2.99 10.17 -4.29
C SER A 253 2.45 8.74 -4.30
N LEU A 254 1.22 8.51 -4.79
CA LEU A 254 0.63 7.16 -4.85
C LEU A 254 1.54 6.21 -5.64
N LYS A 255 1.91 5.10 -4.98
CA LYS A 255 2.74 4.05 -5.56
C LYS A 255 2.30 2.66 -5.10
N LEU A 256 2.72 1.63 -5.82
CA LEU A 256 2.51 0.25 -5.41
C LEU A 256 3.39 -0.09 -4.19
N SER A 257 2.83 -0.88 -3.29
CA SER A 257 3.53 -1.51 -2.17
C SER A 257 3.55 -3.03 -2.37
N VAL A 258 4.71 -3.65 -2.15
CA VAL A 258 4.90 -5.10 -2.33
C VAL A 258 5.13 -5.72 -0.96
N HIS A 259 4.09 -6.37 -0.45
CA HIS A 259 4.13 -7.04 0.85
C HIS A 259 4.86 -8.38 0.78
N SER A 260 5.39 -8.80 1.93
CA SER A 260 6.28 -9.97 2.03
C SER A 260 7.42 -9.94 0.99
N GLY A 261 7.90 -8.74 0.68
CA GLY A 261 8.87 -8.45 -0.39
C GLY A 261 10.30 -8.89 -0.10
N SER A 262 10.66 -9.18 1.15
CA SER A 262 11.98 -9.73 1.49
C SER A 262 12.22 -11.07 0.78
N ASP A 263 13.48 -11.30 0.41
CA ASP A 263 13.99 -12.52 -0.22
C ASP A 263 13.42 -12.84 -1.62
N LYS A 264 12.65 -11.92 -2.24
CA LYS A 264 12.07 -12.08 -3.58
C LYS A 264 13.07 -11.73 -4.70
N PHE A 265 14.27 -12.29 -4.63
CA PHE A 265 15.38 -11.98 -5.53
C PHE A 265 15.02 -12.16 -7.02
N SER A 266 14.18 -13.14 -7.33
CA SER A 266 13.70 -13.38 -8.69
C SER A 266 12.82 -12.24 -9.25
N LEU A 267 12.22 -11.41 -8.39
CA LEU A 267 11.31 -10.34 -8.78
C LEU A 267 11.99 -8.97 -8.89
N TYR A 268 13.05 -8.72 -8.12
CA TYR A 268 13.69 -7.40 -8.06
C TYR A 268 14.13 -6.85 -9.44
N PRO A 269 14.69 -7.65 -10.37
CA PRO A 269 15.06 -7.14 -11.70
C PRO A 269 13.85 -6.63 -12.50
N ALA A 270 12.70 -7.30 -12.41
CA ALA A 270 11.48 -6.88 -13.09
C ALA A 270 10.92 -5.58 -12.50
N ILE A 271 10.92 -5.45 -11.17
CA ILE A 271 10.54 -4.21 -10.47
C ILE A 271 11.46 -3.07 -10.92
N ALA A 272 12.78 -3.30 -10.92
CA ALA A 272 13.74 -2.28 -11.33
C ALA A 272 13.56 -1.86 -12.79
N GLN A 273 13.29 -2.80 -13.69
CA GLN A 273 13.04 -2.50 -15.11
C GLN A 273 11.78 -1.67 -15.33
N THR A 274 10.71 -1.97 -14.57
CA THR A 274 9.43 -1.23 -14.65
C THR A 274 9.57 0.22 -14.17
N LEU A 275 10.43 0.45 -13.17
CA LEU A 275 10.59 1.75 -12.53
C LEU A 275 11.72 2.62 -13.13
N ALA A 276 12.39 2.13 -14.17
CA ALA A 276 13.51 2.80 -14.84
C ALA A 276 13.03 3.84 -15.88
#